data_AF-A0A914TR59-F1
#
_entry.id   AF-A0A914TR59-F1
#
_cell.length_a   1.000
_cell.length_b   1.000
_cell.length_c   1.000
_cell.angle_alpha   90.00
_cell.angle_beta   90.00
_cell.angle_gamma   90.00
#
_symmetry.space_group_name_H-M   'P 1'
#
loop_
_entity.id
_entity.type
_entity.pdbx_description
1 polymer ?
#
loop_
_entity_poly.entity_id
_entity_poly.type
_entity_poly.pdbx_seq_one_letter_code
_entity_poly.pdbx_strand_id
1 'polypeptide(L)'
;MRDRLLEIFGLCIIDLTTQQKCDDLMLRLRTTLSKLERYEMALRSLHQNTEDPPSTADQLVGLAAICPSPLIVAQQLAHIELERLSMVGADEFVEILKSGKIEEIGFIPKDQDSKITNIQHYIQWFNQLTNLVATEILRHSRKRYRVKTIEYFIEVAKECINVGNFNSLMAVVAGLSLQPVSRLKRTWSKVEKSKLEILQHQLDPSGNFISYRATIEAAIWRFEGAKQEAEKEAEKVIIPFFGLLTKDLFLLYRRCVMPLPNGHLNYDMFTQFSDNIRNLIKWKSRPCPFKRNSQVLQYLLLAANYSETNMLRLSYDYEAAELSADKEQYKRIRELAKQ
;
A
#
# COMPACT_ATOMS: atom_id res chain seq x y z
N MET A 1 14.99 29.41 14.27
CA MET A 1 14.32 29.18 12.97
C MET A 1 13.50 30.40 12.55
N ARG A 2 12.65 30.94 13.44
CA ARG A 2 11.90 32.20 13.25
C ARG A 2 12.79 33.41 12.86
N ASP A 3 13.92 33.60 13.54
CA ASP A 3 14.78 34.76 13.29
C ASP A 3 15.55 34.67 11.96
N ARG A 4 16.01 33.47 11.57
CA ARG A 4 16.58 33.22 10.24
C ARG A 4 15.54 33.37 9.12
N LEU A 5 14.28 33.02 9.38
CA LEU A 5 13.19 33.27 8.44
C LEU A 5 12.96 34.77 8.25
N LEU A 6 12.97 35.57 9.33
CA LEU A 6 12.86 37.03 9.26
C LEU A 6 14.03 37.67 8.51
N GLU A 7 15.24 37.15 8.69
CA GLU A 7 16.44 37.59 7.96
C GLU A 7 16.36 37.30 6.45
N ILE A 8 15.88 36.10 6.08
CA ILE A 8 15.61 35.72 4.68
C ILE A 8 14.49 36.57 4.07
N PHE A 9 13.42 36.84 4.83
CA PHE A 9 12.34 37.74 4.41
C PHE A 9 12.85 39.18 4.19
N GLY A 10 13.82 39.63 5.00
CA GLY A 10 14.49 40.92 4.79
C GLY A 10 15.30 40.99 3.50
N LEU A 11 15.95 39.89 3.10
CA LEU A 11 16.69 39.79 1.84
C LEU A 11 15.77 39.68 0.61
N CYS A 12 14.54 39.16 0.77
CA CYS A 12 13.53 39.09 -0.30
C CYS A 12 13.01 40.46 -0.75
N ILE A 13 13.23 41.52 0.04
CA ILE A 13 12.79 42.89 -0.30
C ILE A 13 13.67 43.51 -1.41
N ILE A 14 14.87 42.98 -1.64
CA ILE A 14 15.93 43.63 -2.43
C ILE A 14 16.18 42.92 -3.77
N ASP A 15 15.95 41.61 -3.85
CA ASP A 15 16.20 40.81 -5.07
C ASP A 15 14.95 40.04 -5.50
N LEU A 16 14.42 40.39 -6.68
CA LEU A 16 13.25 39.77 -7.30
C LEU A 16 13.41 38.25 -7.48
N THR A 17 14.64 37.79 -7.73
CA THR A 17 14.98 36.36 -7.91
C THR A 17 14.84 35.59 -6.60
N THR A 18 15.29 36.19 -5.49
CA THR A 18 15.14 35.64 -4.14
C THR A 18 13.69 35.69 -3.67
N GLN A 19 12.95 36.75 -4.01
CA GLN A 19 11.52 36.87 -3.74
C GLN A 19 10.72 35.75 -4.43
N GLN A 20 10.94 35.50 -5.73
CA GLN A 20 10.29 34.42 -6.46
C GLN A 20 10.58 33.03 -5.87
N LYS A 21 11.83 32.79 -5.45
CA LYS A 21 12.21 31.54 -4.76
C LYS A 21 11.50 31.40 -3.42
N CYS A 22 11.38 32.49 -2.67
CA CYS A 22 10.71 32.48 -1.37
C CYS A 22 9.20 32.24 -1.54
N ASP A 23 8.56 32.84 -2.54
CA ASP A 23 7.16 32.63 -2.88
C ASP A 23 6.89 31.18 -3.33
N ASP A 24 7.75 30.59 -4.16
CA ASP A 24 7.68 29.17 -4.53
C ASP A 24 7.84 28.26 -3.30
N LEU A 25 8.81 28.54 -2.42
CA LEU A 25 8.98 27.79 -1.17
C LEU A 25 7.76 27.90 -0.25
N MET A 26 7.17 29.10 -0.12
CA MET A 26 5.98 29.33 0.69
C MET A 26 4.75 28.63 0.10
N LEU A 27 4.59 28.63 -1.22
CA LEU A 27 3.54 27.90 -1.92
C LEU A 27 3.68 26.39 -1.73
N ARG A 28 4.90 25.86 -1.86
CA ARG A 28 5.21 24.45 -1.59
C ARG A 28 4.92 24.10 -0.13
N LEU A 29 5.33 24.94 0.82
CA LEU A 29 5.07 24.72 2.24
C LEU A 29 3.57 24.67 2.52
N ARG A 30 2.79 25.63 2.02
CA ARG A 30 1.31 25.63 2.17
C ARG A 30 0.68 24.38 1.56
N THR A 31 1.15 23.97 0.38
CA THR A 31 0.66 22.76 -0.30
C THR A 31 0.96 21.52 0.53
N THR A 32 2.17 21.42 1.11
CA THR A 32 2.58 20.31 1.97
C THR A 32 1.82 20.31 3.29
N LEU A 33 1.59 21.46 3.92
CA LEU A 33 0.77 21.57 5.14
C LEU A 33 -0.67 21.15 4.90
N SER A 34 -1.30 21.60 3.81
CA SER A 34 -2.65 21.15 3.44
C SER A 34 -2.72 19.65 3.14
N LYS A 35 -1.66 19.07 2.55
CA LYS A 35 -1.55 17.61 2.38
C LYS A 35 -1.39 16.90 3.73
N LEU A 36 -0.56 17.42 4.63
CA LEU A 36 -0.37 16.91 5.99
C LEU A 36 -1.68 16.91 6.77
N GLU A 37 -2.45 18.00 6.76
CA GLU A 37 -3.74 18.08 7.43
C GLU A 37 -4.73 17.03 6.91
N ARG A 38 -4.85 16.88 5.58
CA ARG A 38 -5.68 15.84 4.96
C ARG A 38 -5.20 14.43 5.35
N TYR A 39 -3.89 14.23 5.36
CA TYR A 39 -3.28 12.97 5.73
C TYR A 39 -3.57 12.64 7.20
N GLU A 40 -3.34 13.56 8.14
CA GLU A 40 -3.67 13.40 9.56
C GLU A 40 -5.16 13.10 9.79
N MET A 41 -6.07 13.74 9.04
CA MET A 41 -7.49 13.41 9.09
C MET A 41 -7.77 11.98 8.60
N ALA A 42 -7.13 11.55 7.50
CA ALA A 42 -7.24 10.19 6.99
C ALA A 42 -6.61 9.15 7.94
N LEU A 43 -5.58 9.54 8.72
CA LEU A 43 -4.97 8.67 9.73
C LEU A 43 -5.90 8.41 10.91
N ARG A 44 -6.75 9.38 11.29
CA ARG A 44 -7.70 9.22 12.41
C ARG A 44 -8.81 8.21 12.11
N SER A 45 -9.13 7.94 10.85
CA SER A 45 -10.10 6.89 10.48
C SER A 45 -9.52 5.47 10.46
N LEU A 46 -8.20 5.30 10.59
CA LEU A 46 -7.48 4.03 10.44
C LEU A 46 -7.70 2.99 11.56
N HIS A 47 -8.63 3.22 12.49
CA HIS A 47 -8.70 2.44 13.74
C HIS A 47 -10.09 1.87 14.05
N GLN A 48 -10.89 1.52 13.04
CA GLN A 48 -12.17 0.84 13.28
C GLN A 48 -12.09 -0.61 12.80
N ASN A 49 -11.65 -1.49 13.71
CA ASN A 49 -11.93 -2.92 13.58
C ASN A 49 -13.31 -3.18 14.19
N THR A 50 -14.14 -3.96 13.49
CA THR A 50 -15.44 -4.38 14.01
C THR A 50 -15.44 -5.86 14.39
N GLU A 51 -15.94 -6.13 15.60
CA GLU A 51 -16.18 -7.47 16.13
C GLU A 51 -17.61 -7.97 15.86
N ASP A 52 -18.49 -7.07 15.40
CA ASP A 52 -19.88 -7.40 15.16
C ASP A 52 -20.02 -8.30 13.91
N PRO A 53 -20.93 -9.29 13.94
CA PRO A 53 -21.24 -10.08 12.76
C PRO A 53 -21.89 -9.20 11.68
N PRO A 54 -21.66 -9.48 10.38
CA PRO A 54 -22.27 -8.71 9.30
C PRO A 54 -23.80 -8.69 9.41
N SER A 55 -24.38 -7.49 9.53
CA SER A 55 -25.83 -7.32 9.43
C SER A 55 -26.32 -7.71 8.03
N THR A 56 -27.62 -7.93 7.86
CA THR A 56 -28.18 -8.23 6.52
C THR A 56 -27.94 -7.08 5.53
N ALA A 57 -27.90 -5.83 6.01
CA ALA A 57 -27.53 -4.67 5.20
C ALA A 57 -26.04 -4.69 4.83
N ASP A 58 -25.16 -5.07 5.77
CA ASP A 58 -23.73 -5.25 5.51
C ASP A 58 -23.45 -6.44 4.59
N GLN A 59 -24.40 -7.31 4.30
CA GLN A 59 -24.19 -8.34 3.27
C GLN A 59 -24.45 -7.79 1.85
N LEU A 60 -25.09 -6.62 1.75
CA LEU A 60 -25.57 -6.01 0.51
C LEU A 60 -24.78 -4.77 0.08
N VAL A 61 -24.12 -4.06 1.01
CA VAL A 61 -23.43 -2.78 0.74
C VAL A 61 -21.91 -2.94 0.72
N GLY A 62 -21.37 -3.66 -0.28
CA GLY A 62 -19.93 -3.94 -0.39
C GLY A 62 -19.23 -3.11 -1.45
N LEU A 63 -17.89 -3.17 -1.52
CA LEU A 63 -17.11 -2.45 -2.52
C LEU A 63 -17.57 -2.80 -3.94
N ALA A 64 -17.79 -4.09 -4.21
CA ALA A 64 -18.26 -4.57 -5.51
C ALA A 64 -19.69 -4.07 -5.86
N ALA A 65 -20.52 -3.76 -4.85
CA ALA A 65 -21.84 -3.18 -5.07
C ALA A 65 -21.77 -1.67 -5.33
N ILE A 66 -20.87 -0.97 -4.63
CA ILE A 66 -20.61 0.47 -4.81
C ILE A 66 -19.95 0.75 -6.16
N CYS A 67 -19.01 -0.10 -6.56
CA CYS A 67 -18.27 0.04 -7.80
C CYS A 67 -18.08 -1.31 -8.48
N PRO A 68 -18.99 -1.69 -9.39
CA PRO A 68 -18.87 -2.94 -10.15
C PRO A 68 -17.64 -3.00 -11.07
N SER A 69 -17.01 -1.86 -11.39
CA SER A 69 -15.83 -1.79 -12.24
C SER A 69 -14.53 -1.98 -11.44
N PRO A 70 -13.76 -3.06 -11.67
CA PRO A 70 -12.48 -3.28 -11.00
C PRO A 70 -11.42 -2.23 -11.34
N LEU A 71 -11.46 -1.71 -12.58
CA LEU A 71 -10.55 -0.68 -13.05
C LEU A 71 -10.68 0.62 -12.25
N ILE A 72 -11.92 1.06 -11.97
CA ILE A 72 -12.15 2.28 -11.18
C ILE A 72 -11.59 2.10 -9.76
N VAL A 73 -11.76 0.92 -9.16
CA VAL A 73 -11.17 0.62 -7.84
C VAL A 73 -9.65 0.67 -7.89
N ALA A 74 -9.01 0.03 -8.88
CA ALA A 74 -7.55 0.09 -9.05
C ALA A 74 -7.03 1.52 -9.22
N GLN A 75 -7.76 2.36 -9.96
CA GLN A 75 -7.45 3.79 -10.11
C GLN A 75 -7.59 4.57 -8.80
N GLN A 76 -8.63 4.29 -7.99
CA GLN A 76 -8.80 4.94 -6.69
C GLN A 76 -7.77 4.46 -5.67
N LEU A 77 -7.38 3.18 -5.69
CA LEU A 77 -6.26 2.68 -4.90
C LEU A 77 -4.95 3.41 -5.27
N ALA A 78 -4.70 3.67 -6.56
CA ALA A 78 -3.54 4.43 -6.99
C ALA A 78 -3.55 5.89 -6.48
N HIS A 79 -4.73 6.54 -6.36
CA HIS A 79 -4.85 7.85 -5.70
C HIS A 79 -4.39 7.79 -4.25
N ILE A 80 -4.90 6.83 -3.47
CA ILE A 80 -4.57 6.69 -2.05
C ILE A 80 -3.08 6.40 -1.90
N GLU A 81 -2.56 5.43 -2.65
CA GLU A 81 -1.14 5.03 -2.60
C GLU A 81 -0.21 6.20 -2.94
N LEU A 82 -0.47 6.95 -4.01
CA LEU A 82 0.34 8.11 -4.37
C LEU A 82 0.28 9.21 -3.32
N GLU A 83 -0.90 9.48 -2.76
CA GLU A 83 -1.05 10.47 -1.69
C GLU A 83 -0.20 10.08 -0.47
N ARG A 84 -0.35 8.85 0.02
CA ARG A 84 0.40 8.36 1.18
C ARG A 84 1.91 8.24 0.90
N LEU A 85 2.31 7.72 -0.26
CA LEU A 85 3.72 7.59 -0.65
C LEU A 85 4.39 8.95 -0.84
N SER A 86 3.65 9.97 -1.28
CA SER A 86 4.19 11.32 -1.44
C SER A 86 4.67 11.92 -0.11
N MET A 87 4.06 11.50 1.02
CA MET A 87 4.41 11.92 2.37
C MET A 87 5.73 11.33 2.87
N VAL A 88 6.15 10.17 2.35
CA VAL A 88 7.37 9.50 2.79
C VAL A 88 8.60 10.28 2.35
N GLY A 89 9.34 10.84 3.32
CA GLY A 89 10.58 11.56 3.11
C GLY A 89 11.75 10.66 2.67
N ALA A 90 12.70 11.22 1.92
CA ALA A 90 13.94 10.50 1.60
C ALA A 90 14.83 10.33 2.85
N ASP A 91 14.75 11.30 3.76
CA ASP A 91 15.32 11.28 5.10
C ASP A 91 14.77 10.14 5.96
N GLU A 92 13.46 9.89 5.93
CA GLU A 92 12.85 8.76 6.65
C GLU A 92 13.42 7.41 6.19
N PHE A 93 13.64 7.23 4.88
CA PHE A 93 14.34 6.04 4.39
C PHE A 93 15.74 5.94 4.99
N VAL A 94 16.55 6.99 4.91
CA VAL A 94 17.92 6.94 5.44
C VAL A 94 17.94 6.66 6.96
N GLU A 95 17.03 7.25 7.71
CA GLU A 95 16.91 7.05 9.16
C GLU A 95 16.53 5.60 9.50
N ILE A 96 15.53 5.04 8.81
CA ILE A 96 15.13 3.66 8.99
C ILE A 96 16.23 2.68 8.57
N LEU A 97 16.93 2.96 7.46
CA LEU A 97 18.01 2.10 7.00
C LEU A 97 19.22 2.10 7.94
N LYS A 98 19.45 3.21 8.67
CA LYS A 98 20.49 3.34 9.70
C LYS A 98 20.21 2.51 10.95
N SER A 99 18.95 2.35 11.35
CA SER A 99 18.59 1.59 12.56
C SER A 99 18.99 0.12 12.49
N GLY A 100 19.22 -0.40 11.27
CA GLY A 100 19.77 -1.74 11.03
C GLY A 100 18.75 -2.88 11.13
N LYS A 101 17.47 -2.59 11.37
CA LYS A 101 16.46 -3.61 11.67
C LYS A 101 15.26 -3.49 10.71
N ILE A 102 15.37 -4.14 9.55
CA ILE A 102 14.25 -4.22 8.57
C ILE A 102 12.97 -4.76 9.21
N GLU A 103 13.11 -5.71 10.12
CA GLU A 103 11.98 -6.37 10.80
C GLU A 103 11.16 -5.40 11.66
N GLU A 104 11.76 -4.30 12.12
CA GLU A 104 11.10 -3.29 12.94
C GLU A 104 10.36 -2.21 12.12
N ILE A 105 10.56 -2.15 10.79
CA ILE A 105 9.99 -1.10 9.93
C ILE A 105 8.45 -1.13 9.94
N GLY A 106 7.86 -2.33 10.03
CA GLY A 106 6.41 -2.52 10.10
C GLY A 106 5.84 -2.51 11.52
N PHE A 107 6.68 -2.39 12.55
CA PHE A 107 6.22 -2.39 13.93
C PHE A 107 5.68 -1.02 14.31
N ILE A 108 4.44 -0.99 14.80
CA ILE A 108 3.82 0.20 15.35
C ILE A 108 4.00 0.11 16.87
N PRO A 109 4.70 1.06 17.51
CA PRO A 109 4.88 0.99 18.94
C PRO A 109 3.52 1.11 19.63
N LYS A 110 3.31 0.31 20.68
CA LYS A 110 2.07 0.31 21.46
C LYS A 110 1.93 1.53 22.37
N ASP A 111 2.98 2.34 22.48
CA ASP A 111 3.05 3.49 23.36
C ASP A 111 2.40 4.71 22.68
N GLN A 112 1.41 5.32 23.34
CA GLN A 112 0.59 6.39 22.77
C GLN A 112 1.39 7.68 22.48
N ASP A 113 2.55 7.85 23.12
CA ASP A 113 3.43 9.01 22.94
C ASP A 113 4.45 8.85 21.79
N SER A 114 4.56 7.65 21.21
CA SER A 114 5.49 7.41 20.10
C SER A 114 4.91 7.93 18.78
N LYS A 115 5.63 8.84 18.13
CA LYS A 115 5.20 9.40 16.84
C LYS A 115 5.35 8.34 15.74
N ILE A 116 4.22 7.93 15.15
CA ILE A 116 4.20 7.02 13.99
C ILE A 116 4.75 7.76 12.75
N THR A 117 5.68 7.13 12.02
CA THR A 117 6.33 7.69 10.82
C THR A 117 5.45 7.55 9.58
N ASN A 118 5.72 8.29 8.51
CA ASN A 118 4.95 8.15 7.26
C ASN A 118 5.15 6.77 6.64
N ILE A 119 6.34 6.18 6.82
CA ILE A 119 6.62 4.80 6.41
C ILE A 119 5.72 3.80 7.15
N GLN A 120 5.60 3.92 8.47
CA GLN A 120 4.71 3.06 9.26
C GLN A 120 3.24 3.21 8.84
N HIS A 121 2.78 4.43 8.60
CA HIS A 121 1.42 4.68 8.08
C HIS A 121 1.21 4.10 6.67
N TYR A 122 2.23 4.10 5.82
CA TYR A 122 2.17 3.48 4.49
C TYR A 122 2.11 1.95 4.58
N ILE A 123 2.81 1.35 5.55
CA ILE A 123 2.70 -0.08 5.84
C ILE A 123 1.33 -0.43 6.45
N GLN A 124 0.80 0.41 7.34
CA GLN A 124 -0.56 0.26 7.87
C GLN A 124 -1.59 0.25 6.74
N TRP A 125 -1.46 1.13 5.74
CA TRP A 125 -2.32 1.11 4.56
C TRP A 125 -2.33 -0.24 3.87
N PHE A 126 -1.14 -0.79 3.60
CA PHE A 126 -0.98 -2.09 2.96
C PHE A 126 -1.71 -3.18 3.74
N ASN A 127 -1.54 -3.20 5.07
CA ASN A 127 -2.20 -4.17 5.95
C ASN A 127 -3.72 -3.99 6.00
N GLN A 128 -4.20 -2.74 6.02
CA GLN A 128 -5.62 -2.44 5.99
C GLN A 128 -6.27 -2.88 4.68
N LEU A 129 -5.63 -2.62 3.54
CA LEU A 129 -6.12 -3.07 2.25
C LEU A 129 -6.15 -4.60 2.16
N THR A 130 -5.10 -5.26 2.67
CA THR A 130 -5.02 -6.72 2.77
C THR A 130 -6.20 -7.28 3.59
N ASN A 131 -6.48 -6.69 4.75
CA ASN A 131 -7.59 -7.08 5.62
C ASN A 131 -8.96 -6.70 5.04
N LEU A 132 -9.07 -5.60 4.30
CA LEU A 132 -10.30 -5.18 3.64
C LEU A 132 -10.73 -6.21 2.59
N VAL A 133 -9.80 -6.76 1.82
CA VAL A 133 -10.10 -7.83 0.85
C VAL A 133 -10.70 -9.05 1.56
N ALA A 134 -10.09 -9.50 2.66
CA ALA A 134 -10.61 -10.63 3.42
C ALA A 134 -11.96 -10.31 4.08
N THR A 135 -12.12 -9.11 4.63
CA THR A 135 -13.37 -8.59 5.20
C THR A 135 -14.49 -8.60 4.15
N GLU A 136 -14.20 -8.10 2.94
CA GLU A 136 -15.16 -8.04 1.85
C GLU A 136 -15.64 -9.42 1.42
N ILE A 137 -14.78 -10.44 1.48
CA ILE A 137 -15.14 -11.82 1.18
C ILE A 137 -15.97 -12.41 2.34
N LEU A 138 -15.51 -12.25 3.59
CA LEU A 138 -16.10 -12.87 4.78
C LEU A 138 -17.37 -12.19 5.26
N ARG A 139 -17.71 -10.99 4.78
CA ARG A 139 -19.03 -10.42 5.01
C ARG A 139 -20.14 -11.31 4.45
N HIS A 140 -19.85 -12.08 3.39
CA HIS A 140 -20.85 -12.86 2.69
C HIS A 140 -21.01 -14.26 3.27
N SER A 141 -22.11 -14.46 4.00
CA SER A 141 -22.51 -15.76 4.54
C SER A 141 -22.76 -16.83 3.48
N ARG A 142 -23.26 -16.45 2.29
CA ARG A 142 -23.54 -17.37 1.20
C ARG A 142 -22.33 -17.56 0.27
N LYS A 143 -21.94 -18.82 0.05
CA LYS A 143 -20.83 -19.23 -0.83
C LYS A 143 -20.84 -18.56 -2.20
N ARG A 144 -22.00 -18.46 -2.86
CA ARG A 144 -22.11 -17.86 -4.21
C ARG A 144 -21.60 -16.42 -4.24
N TYR A 145 -21.86 -15.62 -3.20
CA TYR A 145 -21.39 -14.24 -3.14
C TYR A 145 -19.89 -14.18 -2.83
N ARG A 146 -19.38 -15.05 -1.95
CA ARG A 146 -17.93 -15.15 -1.72
C ARG A 146 -17.14 -15.45 -2.99
N VAL A 147 -17.61 -16.40 -3.81
CA VAL A 147 -16.97 -16.72 -5.11
C VAL A 147 -16.90 -15.47 -5.98
N LYS A 148 -18.02 -14.75 -6.15
CA LYS A 148 -18.06 -13.52 -6.94
C LYS A 148 -17.12 -12.43 -6.41
N THR A 149 -17.05 -12.26 -5.09
CA THR A 149 -16.17 -11.26 -4.47
C THR A 149 -14.69 -11.63 -4.65
N ILE A 150 -14.33 -12.91 -4.55
CA ILE A 150 -12.97 -13.38 -4.86
C ILE A 150 -12.60 -13.09 -6.32
N GLU A 151 -13.46 -13.48 -7.27
CA GLU A 151 -13.24 -13.22 -8.70
C GLU A 151 -13.14 -11.72 -9.01
N TYR A 152 -13.96 -10.90 -8.35
CA TYR A 152 -13.89 -9.46 -8.43
C TYR A 152 -12.52 -8.91 -8.00
N PHE A 153 -11.97 -9.37 -6.86
CA PHE A 153 -10.66 -8.92 -6.40
C PHE A 153 -9.49 -9.45 -7.26
N ILE A 154 -9.64 -10.61 -7.89
CA ILE A 154 -8.68 -11.10 -8.90
C ILE A 154 -8.62 -10.11 -10.08
N GLU A 155 -9.77 -9.62 -10.55
CA GLU A 155 -9.80 -8.57 -11.58
C GLU A 155 -9.24 -7.24 -11.07
N VAL A 156 -9.53 -6.83 -9.83
CA VAL A 156 -8.93 -5.61 -9.25
C VAL A 156 -7.40 -5.72 -9.23
N ALA A 157 -6.85 -6.86 -8.81
CA ALA A 157 -5.41 -7.11 -8.78
C ALA A 157 -4.78 -7.03 -10.18
N LYS A 158 -5.44 -7.60 -11.19
CA LYS A 158 -5.02 -7.46 -12.59
C LYS A 158 -5.04 -6.00 -13.04
N GLU A 159 -6.09 -5.26 -12.73
CA GLU A 159 -6.16 -3.84 -13.08
C GLU A 159 -5.13 -2.98 -12.34
N CYS A 160 -4.71 -3.37 -11.12
CA CYS A 160 -3.58 -2.76 -10.42
C CYS A 160 -2.28 -2.83 -11.24
N ILE A 161 -2.01 -3.92 -11.96
CA ILE A 161 -0.87 -4.01 -12.90
C ILE A 161 -1.05 -3.01 -14.05
N ASN A 162 -2.25 -2.94 -14.64
CA ASN A 162 -2.54 -2.09 -15.80
C ASN A 162 -2.36 -0.59 -15.50
N VAL A 163 -2.69 -0.18 -14.27
CA VAL A 163 -2.50 1.21 -13.78
C VAL A 163 -1.09 1.47 -13.23
N GLY A 164 -0.27 0.42 -13.07
CA GLY A 164 1.10 0.49 -12.54
C GLY A 164 1.19 0.58 -11.01
N ASN A 165 0.16 0.13 -10.30
CA ASN A 165 0.12 0.08 -8.84
C ASN A 165 0.45 -1.33 -8.31
N PHE A 166 1.74 -1.61 -8.16
CA PHE A 166 2.22 -2.91 -7.72
C PHE A 166 2.10 -3.12 -6.20
N ASN A 167 2.05 -2.04 -5.41
CA ASN A 167 1.86 -2.14 -3.97
C ASN A 167 0.47 -2.67 -3.62
N SER A 168 -0.58 -2.07 -4.20
CA SER A 168 -1.95 -2.55 -4.01
C SER A 168 -2.20 -3.90 -4.66
N LEU A 169 -1.56 -4.21 -5.80
CA LEU A 169 -1.57 -5.57 -6.37
C LEU A 169 -1.13 -6.61 -5.33
N MET A 170 0.03 -6.39 -4.70
CA MET A 170 0.56 -7.30 -3.69
C MET A 170 -0.39 -7.37 -2.47
N ALA A 171 -0.92 -6.25 -2.00
CA ALA A 171 -1.86 -6.22 -0.88
C ALA A 171 -3.14 -7.03 -1.17
N VAL A 172 -3.70 -6.90 -2.38
CA VAL A 172 -4.90 -7.65 -2.77
C VAL A 172 -4.63 -9.14 -2.87
N VAL A 173 -3.53 -9.56 -3.50
CA VAL A 173 -3.15 -10.97 -3.60
C VAL A 173 -2.82 -11.56 -2.22
N ALA A 174 -2.18 -10.78 -1.34
CA ALA A 174 -1.94 -11.17 0.05
C ALA A 174 -3.27 -11.36 0.81
N GLY A 175 -4.24 -10.47 0.61
CA GLY A 175 -5.57 -10.56 1.23
C GLY A 175 -6.32 -11.83 0.83
N LEU A 176 -6.23 -12.23 -0.44
CA LEU A 176 -6.77 -13.51 -0.94
C LEU A 176 -6.08 -14.73 -0.34
N SER A 177 -4.83 -14.57 0.12
CA SER A 177 -4.00 -15.65 0.68
C SER A 177 -4.09 -15.77 2.20
N LEU A 178 -4.70 -14.80 2.89
CA LEU A 178 -4.91 -14.83 4.34
C LEU A 178 -5.62 -16.11 4.79
N GLN A 179 -5.21 -16.67 5.94
CA GLN A 179 -5.73 -17.94 6.47
C GLN A 179 -7.28 -18.01 6.49
N PRO A 180 -8.02 -16.99 6.98
CA PRO A 180 -9.49 -17.00 6.96
C PRO A 180 -10.11 -17.21 5.58
N VAL A 181 -9.42 -16.80 4.51
CA VAL A 181 -9.91 -16.91 3.13
C VAL A 181 -9.38 -18.19 2.48
N SER A 182 -8.09 -18.47 2.57
CA SER A 182 -7.43 -19.60 1.88
C SER A 182 -7.89 -20.99 2.39
N ARG A 183 -8.48 -21.06 3.59
CA ARG A 183 -9.09 -22.28 4.14
C ARG A 183 -10.48 -22.63 3.58
N LEU A 184 -11.17 -21.71 2.91
CA LEU A 184 -12.53 -21.91 2.39
C LEU A 184 -12.56 -22.83 1.15
N LYS A 185 -12.17 -24.10 1.31
CA LYS A 185 -11.95 -25.05 0.20
C LYS A 185 -13.18 -25.24 -0.68
N ARG A 186 -14.39 -25.22 -0.11
CA ARG A 186 -15.64 -25.36 -0.87
C ARG A 186 -15.97 -24.11 -1.68
N THR A 187 -15.57 -22.93 -1.20
CA THR A 187 -15.66 -21.68 -1.95
C THR A 187 -14.64 -21.69 -3.09
N TRP A 188 -13.37 -21.97 -2.79
CA TRP A 188 -12.28 -22.02 -3.78
C TRP A 188 -12.45 -23.07 -4.88
N SER A 189 -13.20 -24.15 -4.64
CA SER A 189 -13.51 -25.13 -5.69
C SER A 189 -14.47 -24.62 -6.77
N LYS A 190 -15.07 -23.44 -6.56
CA LYS A 190 -15.96 -22.78 -7.52
C LYS A 190 -15.39 -21.50 -8.13
N VAL A 191 -14.22 -21.07 -7.70
CA VAL A 191 -13.52 -19.90 -8.22
C VAL A 191 -12.70 -20.30 -9.44
N GLU A 192 -12.76 -19.50 -10.50
CA GLU A 192 -11.84 -19.57 -11.64
C GLU A 192 -10.43 -19.10 -11.21
N LYS A 193 -9.43 -19.98 -11.25
CA LYS A 193 -8.11 -19.73 -10.64
C LYS A 193 -7.01 -19.29 -11.61
N SER A 194 -7.18 -19.46 -12.93
CA SER A 194 -6.08 -19.27 -13.89
C SER A 194 -5.50 -17.87 -13.82
N LYS A 195 -6.34 -16.85 -13.68
CA LYS A 195 -5.91 -15.46 -13.53
C LYS A 195 -5.16 -15.22 -12.22
N LEU A 196 -5.61 -15.83 -11.12
CA LEU A 196 -4.92 -15.74 -9.84
C LEU A 196 -3.55 -16.43 -9.89
N GLU A 197 -3.44 -17.58 -10.54
CA GLU A 197 -2.18 -18.32 -10.70
C GLU A 197 -1.15 -17.50 -11.50
N ILE A 198 -1.60 -16.79 -12.55
CA ILE A 198 -0.75 -15.85 -13.30
C ILE A 198 -0.25 -14.72 -12.39
N LEU A 199 -1.14 -14.11 -11.61
CA LEU A 199 -0.78 -13.04 -10.68
C LEU A 199 0.20 -13.54 -9.60
N GLN A 200 -0.04 -14.73 -9.06
CA GLN A 200 0.85 -15.35 -8.07
C GLN A 200 2.24 -15.65 -8.66
N HIS A 201 2.31 -16.15 -9.89
CA HIS A 201 3.59 -16.35 -10.58
C HIS A 201 4.33 -15.02 -10.81
N GLN A 202 3.61 -13.94 -11.14
CA GLN A 202 4.21 -12.61 -11.29
C GLN A 202 4.73 -12.04 -9.96
N LEU A 203 4.18 -12.49 -8.83
CA LEU A 203 4.56 -12.05 -7.49
C LEU A 203 5.44 -13.07 -6.75
N ASP A 204 5.90 -14.11 -7.44
CA ASP A 204 6.65 -15.21 -6.84
C ASP A 204 7.97 -14.71 -6.23
N PRO A 205 8.28 -15.06 -4.97
CA PRO A 205 9.49 -14.59 -4.29
C PRO A 205 10.78 -15.26 -4.77
N SER A 206 10.71 -16.35 -5.54
CA SER A 206 11.87 -17.10 -6.01
C SER A 206 12.76 -16.23 -6.90
N GLY A 207 14.08 -16.52 -6.87
CA GLY A 207 15.05 -15.73 -7.63
C GLY A 207 15.10 -14.26 -7.22
N ASN A 208 14.76 -13.93 -5.96
CA ASN A 208 14.62 -12.55 -5.48
C ASN A 208 13.60 -11.75 -6.30
N PHE A 209 12.40 -12.33 -6.47
CA PHE A 209 11.28 -11.71 -7.18
C PHE A 209 11.55 -11.45 -8.67
N ILE A 210 12.17 -12.40 -9.38
CA ILE A 210 12.58 -12.20 -10.79
C ILE A 210 11.39 -11.90 -11.71
N SER A 211 10.28 -12.63 -11.56
CA SER A 211 9.06 -12.41 -12.35
C SER A 211 8.43 -11.04 -12.09
N TYR A 212 8.41 -10.62 -10.82
CA TYR A 212 7.92 -9.30 -10.43
C TYR A 212 8.80 -8.20 -11.04
N ARG A 213 10.13 -8.35 -10.97
CA ARG A 213 11.10 -7.39 -11.52
C ARG A 213 10.90 -7.21 -13.02
N ALA A 214 10.77 -8.31 -13.77
CA ALA A 214 10.45 -8.24 -15.20
C ALA A 214 9.09 -7.54 -15.47
N THR A 215 8.09 -7.77 -14.61
CA THR A 215 6.76 -7.16 -14.75
C THR A 215 6.79 -5.65 -14.51
N ILE A 216 7.48 -5.18 -13.46
CA ILE A 216 7.61 -3.75 -13.18
C ILE A 216 8.52 -3.05 -14.19
N GLU A 217 9.60 -3.70 -14.66
CA GLU A 217 10.45 -3.19 -15.74
C GLU A 217 9.66 -3.00 -17.03
N ALA A 218 8.82 -3.96 -17.41
CA ALA A 218 7.93 -3.80 -18.57
C ALA A 218 6.94 -2.63 -18.39
N ALA A 219 6.46 -2.37 -17.18
CA ALA A 219 5.63 -1.21 -16.89
C ALA A 219 6.40 0.11 -16.97
N ILE A 220 7.63 0.16 -16.43
CA ILE A 220 8.53 1.31 -16.53
C ILE A 220 8.88 1.60 -17.98
N TRP A 221 9.18 0.57 -18.79
CA TRP A 221 9.51 0.74 -20.21
C TRP A 221 8.33 1.32 -20.99
N ARG A 222 7.11 0.83 -20.76
CA ARG A 222 5.89 1.42 -21.34
C ARG A 222 5.71 2.87 -20.93
N PHE A 223 6.11 3.22 -19.71
CA PHE A 223 6.05 4.57 -19.18
C PHE A 223 7.09 5.49 -19.85
N GLU A 224 8.31 5.03 -20.07
CA GLU A 224 9.38 5.86 -20.67
C GLU A 224 9.29 5.97 -22.20
N GLY A 225 8.79 4.94 -22.89
CA GLY A 225 8.58 4.92 -24.34
C GLY A 225 7.41 5.78 -24.82
N ALA A 226 6.47 6.15 -23.95
CA ALA A 226 5.30 6.96 -24.30
C ALA A 226 5.63 8.44 -24.62
N LYS A 227 6.88 8.87 -24.48
CA LYS A 227 7.34 10.24 -24.78
C LYS A 227 7.27 10.64 -26.27
N GLN A 228 6.98 9.72 -27.19
CA GLN A 228 6.98 9.99 -28.64
C GLN A 228 5.59 10.14 -29.29
N GLU A 229 4.49 9.83 -28.58
CA GLU A 229 3.13 9.96 -29.12
C GLU A 229 2.25 10.75 -28.15
N ALA A 230 1.99 12.02 -28.47
CA ALA A 230 1.31 13.01 -27.63
C ALA A 230 -0.19 12.73 -27.36
N GLU A 231 -0.72 11.54 -27.68
CA GLU A 231 -2.16 11.24 -27.63
C GLU A 231 -2.56 10.14 -26.62
N LYS A 232 -1.65 9.65 -25.77
CA LYS A 232 -2.02 8.78 -24.65
C LYS A 232 -1.94 9.56 -23.33
N GLU A 233 -2.98 10.33 -23.03
CA GLU A 233 -3.19 11.10 -21.78
C GLU A 233 -3.05 10.30 -20.47
N ALA A 234 -2.82 8.98 -20.53
CA ALA A 234 -2.39 8.18 -19.40
C ALA A 234 -0.85 8.12 -19.37
N GLU A 235 -0.17 9.19 -18.98
CA GLU A 235 1.19 9.07 -18.43
C GLU A 235 1.10 8.25 -17.14
N LYS A 236 1.31 6.93 -17.27
CA LYS A 236 0.93 5.95 -16.24
C LYS A 236 1.81 6.05 -14.99
N VAL A 237 1.16 5.88 -13.84
CA VAL A 237 1.78 5.88 -12.51
C VAL A 237 2.66 4.64 -12.33
N ILE A 238 3.74 4.74 -11.56
CA ILE A 238 4.50 3.57 -11.07
C ILE A 238 4.52 3.64 -9.54
N ILE A 239 3.89 2.66 -8.89
CA ILE A 239 3.92 2.47 -7.44
C ILE A 239 4.54 1.10 -7.18
N PRO A 240 5.83 1.02 -6.81
CA PRO A 240 6.50 -0.25 -6.58
C PRO A 240 5.96 -0.95 -5.33
N PHE A 241 6.09 -2.28 -5.28
CA PHE A 241 5.88 -3.02 -4.04
C PHE A 241 6.88 -2.56 -2.98
N PHE A 242 6.36 -1.92 -1.94
CA PHE A 242 7.16 -1.18 -0.97
C PHE A 242 8.09 -2.07 -0.14
N GLY A 243 7.62 -3.28 0.20
CA GLY A 243 8.41 -4.23 1.00
C GLY A 243 9.70 -4.64 0.28
N LEU A 244 9.61 -4.97 -1.02
CA LEU A 244 10.79 -5.32 -1.80
C LEU A 244 11.70 -4.12 -2.06
N LEU A 245 11.12 -2.95 -2.39
CA LEU A 245 11.89 -1.72 -2.54
C LEU A 245 12.72 -1.40 -1.28
N THR A 246 12.09 -1.51 -0.11
CA THR A 246 12.75 -1.23 1.18
C THR A 246 13.85 -2.25 1.47
N LYS A 247 13.61 -3.53 1.18
CA LYS A 247 14.62 -4.59 1.28
C LYS A 247 15.83 -4.29 0.39
N ASP A 248 15.61 -3.91 -0.86
CA ASP A 248 16.68 -3.61 -1.82
C ASP A 248 17.48 -2.38 -1.38
N LEU A 249 16.80 -1.30 -0.98
CA LEU A 249 17.44 -0.08 -0.46
C LEU A 249 18.27 -0.37 0.79
N PHE A 250 17.80 -1.23 1.68
CA PHE A 250 18.55 -1.63 2.88
C PHE A 250 19.82 -2.40 2.54
N LEU A 251 19.72 -3.42 1.70
CA LEU A 251 20.88 -4.21 1.30
C LEU A 251 21.92 -3.34 0.60
N LEU A 252 21.47 -2.39 -0.22
CA LEU A 252 22.35 -1.44 -0.88
C LEU A 252 22.98 -0.45 0.10
N TYR A 253 22.21 0.10 1.04
CA TYR A 253 22.73 0.98 2.08
C TYR A 253 23.80 0.32 2.93
N ARG A 254 23.62 -0.95 3.31
CA ARG A 254 24.64 -1.72 4.04
C ARG A 254 25.96 -1.80 3.27
N ARG A 255 25.92 -1.91 1.94
CA ARG A 255 27.13 -1.91 1.10
C ARG A 255 27.76 -0.54 0.96
N CYS A 256 26.97 0.54 1.05
CA CYS A 256 27.49 1.92 1.05
C CYS A 256 28.34 2.19 2.29
N VAL A 257 27.87 1.74 3.46
CA VAL A 257 28.55 1.97 4.75
C VAL A 257 29.68 0.99 5.04
N MET A 258 29.93 0.01 4.17
CA MET A 258 31.09 -0.88 4.25
C MET A 258 32.27 -0.25 3.50
N PRO A 259 33.35 0.14 4.20
CA PRO A 259 34.55 0.64 3.54
C PRO A 259 35.15 -0.43 2.62
N LEU A 260 35.76 0.03 1.53
CA LEU A 260 36.59 -0.80 0.67
C LEU A 260 37.83 -1.30 1.42
N PRO A 261 38.55 -2.34 0.93
CA PRO A 261 39.76 -2.85 1.58
C PRO A 261 40.86 -1.81 1.81
N ASN A 262 40.86 -0.73 1.03
CA ASN A 262 41.78 0.41 1.17
C ASN A 262 41.31 1.47 2.20
N GLY A 263 40.20 1.23 2.90
CA GLY A 263 39.61 2.16 3.87
C GLY A 263 38.76 3.28 3.27
N HIS A 264 38.64 3.37 1.94
CA HIS A 264 37.83 4.40 1.28
C HIS A 264 36.34 4.05 1.28
N LEU A 265 35.49 5.07 1.11
CA LEU A 265 34.05 4.90 0.92
C LEU A 265 33.75 4.21 -0.42
N ASN A 266 32.71 3.39 -0.44
CA ASN A 266 32.24 2.72 -1.64
C ASN A 266 31.33 3.64 -2.48
N TYR A 267 31.93 4.59 -3.20
CA TYR A 267 31.22 5.61 -3.98
C TYR A 267 30.26 5.02 -5.03
N ASP A 268 30.63 3.89 -5.65
CA ASP A 268 29.78 3.21 -6.63
C ASP A 268 28.45 2.76 -6.01
N MET A 269 28.49 2.24 -4.78
CA MET A 269 27.26 1.84 -4.06
C MET A 269 26.42 3.05 -3.67
N PHE A 270 27.06 4.15 -3.24
CA PHE A 270 26.35 5.40 -2.96
C PHE A 270 25.67 5.98 -4.20
N THR A 271 26.30 5.85 -5.37
CA THR A 271 25.72 6.26 -6.65
C THR A 271 24.48 5.44 -6.97
N GLN A 272 24.57 4.11 -6.89
CA GLN A 272 23.41 3.23 -7.08
C GLN A 272 22.29 3.51 -6.07
N PHE A 273 22.63 3.80 -4.82
CA PHE A 273 21.65 4.15 -3.78
C PHE A 273 20.92 5.45 -4.12
N SER A 274 21.69 6.48 -4.50
CA SER A 274 21.15 7.77 -4.97
C SER A 274 20.22 7.60 -6.16
N ASP A 275 20.57 6.77 -7.13
CA ASP A 275 19.74 6.55 -8.33
C ASP A 275 18.39 5.91 -7.99
N ASN A 276 18.37 4.93 -7.08
CA ASN A 276 17.14 4.30 -6.60
C ASN A 276 16.24 5.30 -5.86
N ILE A 277 16.82 6.11 -4.96
CA ILE A 277 16.08 7.16 -4.25
C ILE A 277 15.55 8.21 -5.24
N ARG A 278 16.33 8.61 -6.24
CA ARG A 278 15.92 9.56 -7.28
C ARG A 278 14.75 9.03 -8.10
N ASN A 279 14.76 7.75 -8.47
CA ASN A 279 13.65 7.10 -9.17
C ASN A 279 12.38 7.10 -8.30
N LEU A 280 12.50 6.77 -7.02
CA LEU A 280 11.37 6.83 -6.09
C LEU A 280 10.80 8.24 -5.95
N ILE A 281 11.65 9.26 -5.84
CA ILE A 281 11.24 10.67 -5.79
C ILE A 281 10.53 11.07 -7.09
N LYS A 282 11.04 10.64 -8.25
CA LYS A 282 10.43 10.85 -9.57
C LYS A 282 9.04 10.21 -9.66
N TRP A 283 8.86 9.01 -9.14
CA TRP A 283 7.57 8.31 -9.20
C TRP A 283 6.55 8.91 -8.22
N LYS A 284 6.94 9.17 -6.96
CA LYS A 284 6.02 9.67 -5.92
C LYS A 284 5.61 11.14 -6.09
N SER A 285 6.35 11.93 -6.87
CA SER A 285 6.05 13.34 -7.12
C SER A 285 4.99 13.57 -8.20
N ARG A 286 4.59 12.51 -8.92
CA ARG A 286 3.61 12.61 -10.00
C ARG A 286 2.19 12.78 -9.46
N PRO A 287 1.38 13.71 -10.02
CA PRO A 287 -0.04 13.72 -9.74
C PRO A 287 -0.69 12.46 -10.31
N CYS A 288 -1.69 11.95 -9.61
CA CYS A 288 -2.46 10.81 -10.11
C CYS A 288 -3.30 11.25 -11.34
N PRO A 289 -3.14 10.61 -12.51
CA PRO A 289 -3.79 11.01 -13.75
C PRO A 289 -5.26 10.57 -13.84
N PHE A 290 -5.70 9.68 -12.95
CA PHE A 290 -7.04 9.11 -13.02
C PHE A 290 -8.11 10.05 -12.46
N LYS A 291 -9.32 10.00 -13.01
CA LYS A 291 -10.46 10.74 -12.45
C LYS A 291 -10.79 10.22 -11.04
N ARG A 292 -11.03 11.14 -10.11
CA ARG A 292 -11.44 10.80 -8.75
C ARG A 292 -12.90 10.33 -8.72
N ASN A 293 -13.15 9.27 -7.96
CA ASN A 293 -14.48 8.81 -7.58
C ASN A 293 -14.61 8.90 -6.06
N SER A 294 -15.27 9.96 -5.58
CA SER A 294 -15.37 10.26 -4.15
C SER A 294 -16.05 9.17 -3.34
N GLN A 295 -17.07 8.51 -3.91
CA GLN A 295 -17.81 7.45 -3.22
C GLN A 295 -16.91 6.22 -2.98
N VAL A 296 -16.14 5.82 -3.99
CA VAL A 296 -15.19 4.70 -3.88
C VAL A 296 -14.04 5.04 -2.95
N LEU A 297 -13.47 6.24 -3.07
CA LEU A 297 -12.42 6.71 -2.16
C LEU A 297 -12.88 6.73 -0.71
N GLN A 298 -14.08 7.27 -0.45
CA GLN A 298 -14.65 7.30 0.89
C GLN A 298 -14.82 5.89 1.45
N TYR A 299 -15.34 4.94 0.65
CA TYR A 299 -15.46 3.55 1.09
C TYR A 299 -14.10 2.93 1.41
N LEU A 300 -13.13 3.04 0.50
CA LEU A 300 -11.79 2.47 0.69
C LEU A 300 -11.06 3.03 1.92
N LEU A 301 -11.35 4.27 2.32
CA LEU A 301 -10.70 4.94 3.45
C LEU A 301 -11.43 4.76 4.79
N LEU A 302 -12.74 4.52 4.77
CA LEU A 302 -13.59 4.50 5.97
C LEU A 302 -14.22 3.14 6.27
N ALA A 303 -14.18 2.18 5.34
CA ALA A 303 -14.74 0.85 5.59
C ALA A 303 -14.02 0.19 6.78
N ALA A 304 -14.81 -0.25 7.76
CA ALA A 304 -14.29 -0.97 8.91
C ALA A 304 -13.83 -2.37 8.48
N ASN A 305 -12.66 -2.78 8.96
CA ASN A 305 -12.16 -4.13 8.77
C ASN A 305 -12.65 -5.05 9.88
N TYR A 306 -12.79 -6.35 9.58
CA TYR A 306 -12.90 -7.33 10.65
C TYR A 306 -11.54 -7.54 11.32
N SER A 307 -11.55 -7.79 12.63
CA SER A 307 -10.36 -8.27 13.32
C SER A 307 -9.97 -9.66 12.81
N GLU A 308 -8.71 -10.04 13.00
CA GLU A 308 -8.22 -11.37 12.63
C GLU A 308 -9.05 -12.49 13.30
N THR A 309 -9.41 -12.29 14.57
CA THR A 309 -10.24 -13.20 15.34
C THR A 309 -11.64 -13.33 14.75
N ASN A 310 -12.28 -12.21 14.41
CA ASN A 310 -13.61 -12.21 13.79
C ASN A 310 -13.59 -12.84 12.40
N MET A 311 -12.58 -12.53 11.57
CA MET A 311 -12.40 -13.15 10.25
C MET A 311 -12.27 -14.67 10.34
N LEU A 312 -11.44 -15.18 11.25
CA LEU A 312 -11.30 -16.62 11.46
C LEU A 312 -12.60 -17.26 11.95
N ARG A 313 -13.29 -16.62 12.90
CA ARG A 313 -14.58 -17.09 13.39
C ARG A 313 -15.60 -17.23 12.25
N LEU A 314 -15.83 -16.17 11.46
CA LEU A 314 -16.74 -16.20 10.31
C LEU A 314 -16.33 -17.28 9.31
N SER A 315 -15.03 -17.43 9.05
CA SER A 315 -14.51 -18.47 8.17
C SER A 315 -14.92 -19.87 8.63
N TYR A 316 -14.75 -20.19 9.92
CA TYR A 316 -15.15 -21.48 10.49
C TYR A 316 -16.67 -21.67 10.54
N ASP A 317 -17.42 -20.59 10.78
CA ASP A 317 -18.88 -20.60 10.75
C ASP A 317 -19.41 -20.93 9.34
N TYR A 318 -18.74 -20.48 8.28
CA TYR A 318 -19.13 -20.75 6.90
C TYR A 318 -18.66 -22.10 6.36
N GLU A 319 -17.46 -22.53 6.73
CA GLU A 319 -16.89 -23.81 6.34
C GLU A 319 -16.16 -24.44 7.53
N ALA A 320 -16.71 -25.55 8.04
CA ALA A 320 -16.21 -26.22 9.24
C ALA A 320 -14.74 -26.64 9.14
N ALA A 321 -14.06 -26.71 10.28
CA ALA A 321 -12.69 -27.18 10.40
C ALA A 321 -12.57 -28.68 10.04
N GLU A 322 -11.69 -29.01 9.11
CA GLU A 322 -11.44 -30.39 8.69
C GLU A 322 -10.38 -31.07 9.58
N LEU A 323 -9.30 -30.35 9.88
CA LEU A 323 -8.17 -30.84 10.69
C LEU A 323 -8.42 -30.68 12.19
N SER A 324 -7.84 -31.57 13.00
CA SER A 324 -7.97 -31.53 14.46
C SER A 324 -7.39 -30.23 15.06
N ALA A 325 -6.25 -29.76 14.54
CA ALA A 325 -5.64 -28.50 14.97
C ALA A 325 -6.55 -27.28 14.72
N ASP A 326 -7.22 -27.25 13.55
CA ASP A 326 -8.16 -26.19 13.19
C ASP A 326 -9.40 -26.19 14.11
N LYS A 327 -9.88 -27.37 14.51
CA LYS A 327 -10.99 -27.51 15.46
C LYS A 327 -10.64 -26.93 16.83
N GLU A 328 -9.41 -27.16 17.28
CA GLU A 328 -8.90 -26.61 18.54
C GLU A 328 -8.67 -25.10 18.46
N GLN A 329 -8.17 -24.58 17.34
CA GLN A 329 -8.08 -23.15 17.09
C GLN A 329 -9.47 -22.48 17.12
N TYR A 330 -10.46 -23.07 16.44
CA TYR A 330 -11.84 -22.55 16.45
C TYR A 330 -12.46 -22.58 17.85
N LYS A 331 -12.23 -23.64 18.63
CA LYS A 331 -12.69 -23.71 20.02
C LYS A 331 -12.13 -22.56 20.86
N ARG A 332 -10.82 -22.30 20.77
CA ARG A 332 -10.16 -21.17 21.46
C ARG A 332 -10.75 -19.82 21.06
N ILE A 333 -10.99 -19.60 19.76
CA ILE A 333 -11.59 -18.36 19.25
C ILE A 333 -13.00 -18.16 19.82
N ARG A 334 -13.82 -19.21 19.90
CA ARG A 334 -15.17 -19.13 20.48
C ARG A 334 -15.17 -18.91 21.99
N GLU A 335 -14.16 -19.41 22.70
CA GLU A 335 -14.01 -19.19 24.14
C GLU A 335 -13.63 -17.74 24.44
N LEU A 336 -12.71 -17.16 23.64
CA LEU A 336 -12.33 -15.75 23.74
C LEU A 336 -13.48 -14.79 23.43
N ALA A 337 -14.39 -15.14 22.52
CA ALA A 337 -15.54 -14.32 22.18
C ALA A 337 -16.69 -14.33 23.22
N LYS A 338 -16.56 -15.10 24.31
CA LYS A 338 -17.54 -15.17 25.41
C LYS A 338 -17.10 -14.41 26.67
N GLN A 339 -15.84 -13.98 26.72
CA GLN A 339 -15.28 -13.09 27.74
C GLN A 339 -15.44 -11.65 27.27
#